data_AF-A0A2V8V796-F1
#
_entry.id   AF-A0A2V8V796-F1
#
_cell.length_a   1.000
_cell.length_b   1.000
_cell.length_c   1.000
_cell.angle_alpha   90.00
_cell.angle_beta   90.00
_cell.angle_gamma   90.00
#
_symmetry.space_group_name_H-M   'P 1'
#
loop_
_entity.id
_entity.type
_entity.pdbx_description
1 polymer ?
#
loop_
_entity_poly.entity_id
_entity_poly.type
_entity_poly.pdbx_seq_one_letter_code
_entity_poly.pdbx_strand_id
1 'polypeptide(L)' 'MRRKALPKIAPVVSPEILEQAKRSIATDRTKSVAKCTVCGAEVVSTASDQLCWVCRRLKISAWRDVEQQTPAQE' A
#
# COMPACT_ATOMS: atom_id res chain seq x y z
N MET A 1 -19.47 -35.17 -37.74
CA MET A 1 -18.76 -34.91 -36.47
C MET A 1 -19.71 -34.22 -35.49
N ARG A 2 -20.09 -34.86 -34.38
CA ARG A 2 -20.89 -34.22 -33.31
C ARG A 2 -19.97 -33.31 -32.49
N ARG A 3 -20.26 -32.01 -32.41
CA ARG A 3 -19.58 -31.07 -31.52
C ARG A 3 -19.98 -31.40 -30.08
N LYS A 4 -19.01 -31.69 -29.21
CA LYS A 4 -19.24 -31.88 -27.77
C LYS A 4 -19.68 -30.53 -27.19
N ALA A 5 -20.78 -30.53 -26.43
CA ALA A 5 -21.28 -29.33 -25.76
C ALA A 5 -20.24 -28.85 -24.72
N LEU A 6 -19.90 -27.57 -24.78
CA LEU A 6 -18.96 -26.96 -23.85
C LEU A 6 -19.62 -26.90 -22.46
N PRO A 7 -18.97 -27.40 -21.39
CA PRO A 7 -19.53 -27.31 -20.05
C PRO A 7 -19.68 -25.84 -19.66
N LYS A 8 -20.88 -25.46 -19.21
CA LYS A 8 -21.12 -24.14 -18.61
C LYS A 8 -20.24 -24.04 -17.36
N ILE A 9 -19.16 -23.27 -17.45
CA ILE A 9 -18.29 -22.97 -16.31
C ILE A 9 -19.13 -22.13 -15.36
N ALA A 10 -19.59 -22.75 -14.27
CA ALA A 10 -20.22 -22.01 -13.20
C ALA A 10 -19.19 -21.02 -12.64
N PRO A 11 -19.60 -19.78 -12.30
CA PRO A 11 -18.69 -18.84 -11.66
C PRO A 11 -18.17 -19.46 -10.36
N VAL A 12 -16.85 -19.62 -10.27
CA VAL A 12 -16.15 -20.22 -9.12
C VAL A 12 -16.30 -19.37 -7.85
N VAL A 13 -16.60 -18.09 -8.03
CA VAL A 13 -16.73 -17.10 -6.95
C VAL A 13 -18.20 -16.71 -6.82
N SER A 14 -18.74 -16.85 -5.61
CA SER A 14 -20.09 -16.41 -5.30
C SER A 14 -20.25 -14.90 -5.52
N PRO A 15 -21.40 -14.44 -6.05
CA PRO A 15 -21.63 -13.02 -6.31
C PRO A 15 -21.55 -12.16 -5.04
N GLU A 16 -21.96 -12.72 -3.89
CA GLU A 16 -21.86 -12.05 -2.58
C GLU A 16 -20.41 -11.71 -2.19
N ILE A 17 -19.46 -12.59 -2.49
CA ILE A 17 -18.03 -12.36 -2.23
C ILE A 17 -17.53 -11.20 -3.11
N LEU A 18 -17.96 -11.15 -4.37
CA LEU A 18 -17.60 -10.06 -5.28
C LEU A 18 -18.19 -8.73 -4.83
N GLU A 19 -19.44 -8.72 -4.39
CA GLU A 19 -20.11 -7.53 -3.85
C GLU A 19 -19.39 -7.01 -2.59
N GLN A 20 -19.04 -7.91 -1.67
CA GLN A 20 -18.32 -7.56 -0.45
C GLN A 20 -16.92 -7.00 -0.77
N ALA A 21 -16.21 -7.59 -1.73
CA ALA A 21 -14.90 -7.10 -2.16
C ALA A 21 -14.98 -5.67 -2.72
N LYS A 22 -15.99 -5.38 -3.54
CA LYS A 22 -16.24 -4.02 -4.08
C LYS A 22 -16.49 -3.00 -2.97
N ARG A 23 -17.26 -3.36 -1.95
CA ARG A 23 -17.55 -2.49 -0.79
C ARG A 23 -16.31 -2.19 0.03
N SER A 24 -15.45 -3.18 0.27
CA SER A 24 -14.20 -2.99 1.02
C SER A 24 -13.23 -2.01 0.35
N ILE A 25 -13.15 -2.01 -0.98
CA ILE A 25 -12.29 -1.10 -1.76
C ILE A 25 -12.73 0.37 -1.59
N ALA A 26 -14.03 0.64 -1.45
CA ALA A 26 -14.54 2.00 -1.30
C ALA A 26 -14.05 2.69 -0.02
N THR A 27 -13.78 1.91 1.04
CA THR A 27 -13.31 2.41 2.34
C THR A 27 -11.84 2.84 2.29
N ASP A 28 -11.06 2.37 1.31
CA ASP A 28 -9.64 2.70 1.22
C ASP A 28 -9.36 4.06 0.55
N ARG A 29 -10.30 4.56 -0.27
CA ARG A 29 -10.16 5.78 -1.07
C ARG A 29 -10.15 7.09 -0.27
N THR A 30 -10.47 7.07 1.02
CA THR A 30 -10.65 8.29 1.84
C THR A 30 -9.48 8.61 2.76
N LYS A 31 -8.40 7.81 2.75
CA LYS A 31 -7.21 8.12 3.56
C LYS A 31 -6.43 9.22 2.84
N SER A 32 -6.34 10.39 3.45
CA SER A 32 -5.43 11.44 3.01
C SER A 32 -4.06 10.83 2.69
N VAL A 33 -3.53 11.17 1.53
CA VAL A 33 -2.26 10.62 1.08
C VAL A 33 -1.15 11.55 1.53
N ALA A 34 -0.34 11.07 2.46
CA ALA A 34 0.92 11.70 2.84
C ALA A 34 2.02 11.31 1.85
N LYS A 35 3.16 12.01 1.87
CA LYS A 35 4.34 11.64 1.08
C LYS A 35 5.47 11.19 1.99
N CYS A 36 6.19 10.15 1.57
CA CYS A 36 7.39 9.67 2.22
C CYS A 36 8.44 10.79 2.25
N THR A 37 8.97 11.13 3.43
CA THR A 37 10.00 12.17 3.58
C THR A 37 11.32 11.82 2.88
N VAL A 38 11.59 10.53 2.64
CA VAL A 38 12.83 10.05 2.02
C VAL A 38 12.74 9.99 0.50
N CYS A 39 11.67 9.41 -0.05
CA CYS A 39 11.55 9.13 -1.49
C CYS A 39 10.34 9.77 -2.17
N GLY A 40 9.49 10.48 -1.43
CA GLY A 40 8.30 11.16 -1.97
C GLY A 40 7.13 10.25 -2.33
N ALA A 41 7.25 8.92 -2.17
CA ALA A 41 6.17 7.97 -2.44
C ALA A 41 4.94 8.21 -1.57
N GLU A 42 3.76 7.89 -2.09
CA GLU A 42 2.50 8.01 -1.37
C GLU A 42 2.46 7.06 -0.16
N VAL A 43 2.12 7.60 1.01
CA VAL A 43 2.00 6.87 2.28
C VAL A 43 0.68 7.21 2.96
N VAL A 44 0.16 6.26 3.74
CA VAL A 44 -1.05 6.50 4.54
C VAL A 44 -0.74 7.55 5.60
N SER A 45 -1.52 8.63 5.66
CA SER A 45 -1.28 9.76 6.57
C SER A 45 -1.27 9.41 8.06
N THR A 46 -1.83 8.28 8.46
CA THR A 46 -1.82 7.82 9.86
C THR A 46 -0.48 7.24 10.32
N ALA A 47 0.52 7.14 9.43
CA ALA A 47 1.87 6.73 9.81
C ALA A 47 2.58 7.86 10.55
N SER A 48 2.88 7.63 11.84
CA SER A 48 3.58 8.57 12.74
C SER A 48 4.95 9.04 12.23
N ASP A 49 5.55 8.27 11.33
CA ASP A 49 6.93 8.44 10.84
C ASP A 49 6.98 9.00 9.41
N GLN A 50 5.84 9.20 8.74
CA GLN A 50 5.75 9.68 7.34
C GLN A 50 6.75 9.00 6.38
N LEU A 51 7.04 7.71 6.62
CA LEU A 51 7.92 6.88 5.78
C LEU A 51 7.13 5.78 5.10
N CYS A 52 7.50 5.47 3.86
CA CYS A 52 6.97 4.28 3.19
C CYS A 52 7.56 3.01 3.82
N TRP A 53 6.87 1.87 3.66
CA TRP A 53 7.30 0.59 4.26
C TRP A 53 8.73 0.19 3.84
N VAL A 54 9.16 0.58 2.64
CA VAL A 54 10.52 0.36 2.14
C VAL A 54 11.52 1.21 2.90
N CYS A 55 11.35 2.54 2.92
CA CYS A 55 12.27 3.46 3.61
C CYS A 55 12.34 3.18 5.12
N ARG A 56 11.23 2.74 5.72
CA ARG A 56 11.17 2.31 7.12
C ARG A 56 12.01 1.05 7.37
N ARG A 57 11.93 0.05 6.48
CA ARG A 57 12.71 -1.20 6.60
C ARG A 57 14.19 -1.01 6.30
N LEU A 58 14.51 -0.13 5.37
CA LEU A 58 15.88 0.21 4.99
C LEU A 58 16.54 1.20 5.98
N LYS A 59 15.82 1.68 7.01
CA LYS A 59 16.30 2.65 8.01
C LYS A 59 16.96 3.89 7.40
N ILE A 60 16.51 4.32 6.22
CA ILE A 60 17.14 5.44 5.49
C ILE A 60 16.95 6.77 6.23
N SER A 61 15.87 6.92 6.99
CA SER A 61 15.63 8.11 7.81
C SER A 61 16.73 8.36 8.85
N ALA A 62 17.31 7.31 9.43
CA ALA A 62 18.40 7.43 10.41
C ALA A 62 19.68 8.01 9.80
N TRP A 63 19.87 7.86 8.48
CA TRP A 63 21.05 8.38 7.79
C TRP A 63 20.92 9.88 7.54
N ARG A 64 19.71 10.34 7.21
CA ARG A 64 19.40 11.77 7.08
C ARG A 64 19.57 12.52 8.40
N ASP A 65 19.14 11.92 9.51
CA ASP A 65 19.24 12.52 10.85
C ASP A 65 20.70 12.71 11.29
N VAL A 66 21.56 11.71 11.05
CA VAL A 66 23.00 11.76 11.38
C VAL A 66 23.75 12.80 10.55
N GLU A 67 23.39 13.02 9.27
CA GLU A 67 23.96 14.10 8.45
C GLU A 67 23.62 15.50 8.98
N GLN A 68 22.50 15.64 9.70
CA GLN A 68 22.02 16.91 10.24
C GLN A 68 22.49 17.19 11.67
N GLN A 69 23.01 16.18 12.37
CA GLN A 69 23.73 16.35 13.63
C GLN A 69 25.12 16.96 13.35
N THR A 70 25.21 18.29 13.35
CA THR A 70 26.49 18.99 13.50
C THR A 70 27.19 18.46 14.76
N PRO A 71 28.45 18.00 14.69
CA PRO A 71 29.18 17.65 15.90
C PRO A 71 29.27 18.90 16.77
N ALA A 72 28.62 18.85 17.94
CA ALA A 72 28.82 19.85 18.97
C ALA A 72 30.31 19.83 19.30
N GLN A 73 31.05 20.85 18.87
CA GLN A 73 32.45 21.02 19.26
C GLN A 73 32.50 21.19 20.79
N GLU A 74 33.33 20.36 21.42
CA GLU A 74 33.90 20.59 22.76
C GLU A 74 34.68 21.91 22.83
#